data_AF-A0A8B7E5F8-F1
#
_entry.id   AF-A0A8B7E5F8-F1
#
_cell.length_a   1.000
_cell.length_b   1.000
_cell.length_c   1.000
_cell.angle_alpha   90.00
_cell.angle_beta   90.00
_cell.angle_gamma   90.00
#
_symmetry.space_group_name_H-M   'P 1'
#
loop_
_entity.id
_entity.type
_entity.pdbx_description
1 polymer ?
#
loop_
_entity_poly.entity_id
_entity_poly.type
_entity_poly.pdbx_seq_one_letter_code
_entity_poly.pdbx_strand_id
1 'polypeptide(L)'
;MENLYESLYDTLNQYYVSLGGKNYVDLGIGTHRVKCRVHEDFRLIVIANKENVYKKFPIPLINRLEKHFLNVWNGMEHSQIEIVEKLKKWALNFSSINSSRHDFKPSDSFIGYSEDSCASIVVKLYQKHVGYSEVSEANHVKIFEESCQFLLKLVTTFSHLLSPTDKESLNIELTDFKIEMISLMQFQTEKSFRDSLE
;
A
#
# COMPACT_ATOMS: atom_id res chain seq x y z
N MET A 1 13.17 1.69 18.51
CA MET A 1 14.38 1.72 17.65
C MET A 1 15.62 2.08 18.44
N GLU A 2 15.55 2.96 19.44
CA GLU A 2 16.71 3.30 20.30
C GLU A 2 17.33 2.06 20.96
N ASN A 3 16.51 1.21 21.59
CA ASN A 3 17.00 -0.04 22.20
C ASN A 3 17.61 -1.02 21.17
N LEU A 4 17.13 -1.02 19.93
CA LEU A 4 17.67 -1.89 18.88
C LEU A 4 18.99 -1.36 18.31
N TYR A 5 19.15 -0.03 18.29
CA TYR A 5 20.37 0.63 17.82
C TYR A 5 21.56 0.32 18.74
N GLU A 6 21.37 0.46 20.06
CA GLU A 6 22.41 0.14 21.03
C GLU A 6 22.81 -1.35 20.96
N SER A 7 21.81 -2.22 20.80
CA SER A 7 22.02 -3.66 20.67
C SER A 7 22.81 -4.06 19.42
N LEU A 8 22.62 -3.36 18.30
CA LEU A 8 23.20 -3.69 17.00
C LEU A 8 24.41 -2.83 16.65
N TYR A 9 24.93 -2.05 17.59
CA TYR A 9 25.95 -1.04 17.30
C TYR A 9 27.18 -1.63 16.59
N ASP A 10 27.75 -2.72 17.10
CA ASP A 10 28.95 -3.32 16.51
C ASP A 10 28.65 -4.01 15.17
N THR A 11 27.45 -4.59 15.02
CA THR A 11 26.94 -5.15 13.75
C THR A 11 26.81 -4.08 12.67
N LEU A 12 26.25 -2.92 13.00
CA LEU A 12 26.09 -1.80 12.07
C LEU A 12 27.42 -1.15 11.70
N ASN A 13 28.42 -1.23 12.59
CA ASN A 13 29.79 -0.80 12.29
C ASN A 13 30.58 -1.82 11.45
N GLN A 14 30.03 -3.01 11.19
CA GLN A 14 30.75 -4.12 10.54
C GLN A 14 32.05 -4.50 11.28
N TYR A 15 32.08 -4.35 12.61
CA TYR A 15 33.22 -4.73 13.43
C TYR A 15 33.20 -6.21 13.74
N TYR A 16 33.56 -7.00 12.73
CA TYR A 16 33.64 -8.46 12.83
C TYR A 16 35.01 -8.93 13.32
N VAL A 17 35.01 -10.00 14.11
CA VAL A 17 36.20 -10.78 14.45
C VAL A 17 36.12 -12.12 13.74
N SER A 18 37.15 -12.45 12.95
CA SER A 18 37.22 -13.73 12.23
C SER A 18 37.97 -14.78 13.04
N LEU A 19 37.32 -15.92 13.32
CA LEU A 19 37.89 -17.08 14.01
C LEU A 19 37.48 -18.36 13.28
N GLY A 20 38.47 -19.16 12.86
CA GLY A 20 38.22 -20.44 12.16
C GLY A 20 37.46 -20.28 10.84
N GLY A 21 37.73 -19.19 10.11
CA GLY A 21 37.02 -18.87 8.86
C GLY A 21 35.56 -18.43 9.05
N LYS A 22 35.14 -18.11 10.28
CA LYS A 22 33.79 -17.59 10.59
C LYS A 22 33.87 -16.21 11.22
N ASN A 23 32.93 -15.35 10.86
CA ASN A 23 32.83 -14.00 11.41
C ASN A 23 31.94 -14.00 12.65
N TYR A 24 32.34 -13.24 13.66
CA TYR A 24 31.60 -13.03 14.91
C TYR A 24 31.45 -11.55 15.18
N VAL A 25 30.34 -11.14 15.78
CA VAL A 25 30.07 -9.77 16.21
C VAL A 25 29.50 -9.75 17.61
N ASP A 26 29.75 -8.65 18.34
CA ASP A 26 29.12 -8.43 19.64
C ASP A 26 27.69 -7.89 19.45
N LEU A 27 26.72 -8.56 20.06
CA LEU A 27 25.35 -8.06 20.19
C LEU A 27 25.10 -7.63 21.64
N GLY A 28 24.63 -6.40 21.83
CA GLY A 28 24.23 -5.89 23.14
C GLY A 28 22.79 -6.28 23.47
N ILE A 29 22.52 -6.78 24.66
CA ILE A 29 21.17 -7.03 25.18
C ILE A 29 21.11 -6.43 26.59
N GLY A 30 20.59 -5.19 26.68
CA GLY A 30 20.71 -4.38 27.89
C GLY A 30 22.18 -4.20 28.27
N THR A 31 22.57 -4.64 29.47
CA THR A 31 23.95 -4.56 29.96
C THR A 31 24.84 -5.72 29.52
N HIS A 32 24.29 -6.76 28.88
CA HIS A 32 25.05 -7.94 28.47
C HIS A 32 25.52 -7.82 27.03
N ARG A 33 26.71 -8.34 26.73
CA ARG A 33 27.22 -8.47 25.36
C ARG A 33 27.53 -9.92 25.07
N VAL A 34 27.06 -10.40 23.92
CA VAL A 34 27.25 -11.78 23.47
C VAL A 34 27.90 -11.81 22.09
N LYS A 35 28.86 -12.73 21.90
CA LYS A 35 29.46 -12.97 20.58
C LYS A 35 28.57 -13.87 19.77
N CYS A 36 28.03 -13.33 18.68
CA CYS A 36 27.18 -14.05 17.76
C CYS A 36 27.91 -14.29 16.46
N ARG A 37 27.84 -15.53 15.96
CA ARG A 37 28.36 -15.88 14.64
C ARG A 37 27.48 -15.22 13.57
N VAL A 38 28.11 -14.64 12.57
CA VAL A 38 27.46 -13.99 11.43
C VAL A 38 27.69 -14.83 10.18
N HIS A 39 26.60 -15.13 9.48
CA HIS A 39 26.66 -15.84 8.21
C HIS A 39 27.15 -14.90 7.10
N GLU A 40 27.88 -15.42 6.11
CA GLU A 40 28.43 -14.60 5.01
C GLU A 40 27.32 -13.95 4.17
N ASP A 41 26.20 -14.65 3.99
CA ASP A 41 25.02 -14.15 3.27
C ASP A 41 24.04 -13.34 4.14
N PHE A 42 24.38 -13.06 5.40
CA PHE A 42 23.49 -12.27 6.25
C PHE A 42 23.38 -10.83 5.74
N ARG A 43 22.14 -10.34 5.60
CA ARG A 43 21.82 -8.96 5.21
C ARG A 43 20.86 -8.35 6.22
N LEU A 44 21.09 -7.08 6.55
CA LEU A 44 20.22 -6.29 7.41
C LEU A 44 19.56 -5.19 6.56
N ILE A 45 18.23 -5.15 6.57
CA ILE A 45 17.46 -4.10 5.92
C ILE A 45 16.63 -3.40 6.99
N VAL A 46 16.74 -2.07 7.07
CA VAL A 46 15.96 -1.24 7.98
C VAL A 46 14.94 -0.45 7.16
N ILE A 47 13.66 -0.75 7.35
CA ILE A 47 12.55 -0.02 6.70
C ILE A 47 11.99 0.98 7.70
N ALA A 48 11.98 2.25 7.33
CA ALA A 48 11.48 3.33 8.19
C ALA A 48 10.91 4.48 7.36
N ASN A 49 9.91 5.18 7.91
CA ASN A 49 9.36 6.38 7.30
C ASN A 49 10.40 7.49 7.22
N LYS A 50 10.43 8.19 6.09
CA LYS A 50 11.35 9.32 5.81
C LYS A 50 11.42 10.30 7.00
N GLU A 51 10.28 10.75 7.49
CA GLU A 51 10.22 11.69 8.61
C GLU A 51 10.82 11.15 9.91
N ASN A 52 10.57 9.88 10.22
CA ASN A 52 11.14 9.27 11.41
C ASN A 52 12.67 9.18 11.31
N VAL A 53 13.21 8.88 10.12
CA VAL A 53 14.66 8.88 9.90
C VAL A 53 15.25 10.27 10.15
N TYR A 54 14.67 11.32 9.56
CA TYR A 54 15.21 12.67 9.73
C TYR A 54 15.05 13.24 11.13
N LYS A 55 13.94 12.94 11.83
CA LYS A 55 13.61 13.58 13.11
C LYS A 55 14.09 12.78 14.32
N LYS A 56 14.17 11.46 14.24
CA LYS A 56 14.38 10.58 15.40
C LYS A 56 15.64 9.74 15.32
N PHE A 57 16.16 9.43 14.13
CA PHE A 57 17.31 8.53 14.06
C PHE A 57 18.59 9.29 14.41
N PRO A 58 19.45 8.73 15.28
CA PRO A 58 20.75 9.32 15.55
C PRO A 58 21.57 9.46 14.25
N ILE A 59 22.22 10.61 14.04
CA ILE A 59 23.12 10.85 12.89
C ILE A 59 24.14 9.71 12.70
N PRO A 60 24.77 9.17 13.77
CA PRO A 60 25.70 8.05 13.65
C PRO A 60 25.06 6.80 13.02
N LEU A 61 23.80 6.49 13.31
CA LEU A 61 23.07 5.37 12.71
C LEU A 61 22.85 5.63 11.21
N ILE A 62 22.38 6.83 10.87
CA ILE A 62 22.11 7.22 9.48
C ILE A 62 23.38 7.11 8.63
N ASN A 63 24.54 7.45 9.18
CA ASN A 63 25.82 7.41 8.46
C ASN A 63 26.36 5.98 8.21
N ARG A 64 25.82 4.97 8.88
CA ARG A 64 26.24 3.55 8.75
C ARG A 64 25.37 2.75 7.79
N LEU A 65 24.23 3.31 7.40
CA LEU A 65 23.28 2.66 6.49
C LEU A 65 23.40 3.25 5.10
N GLU A 66 23.31 2.39 4.09
CA GLU A 66 23.02 2.80 2.73
C GLU A 66 21.54 3.22 2.64
N LYS A 67 21.26 4.39 2.06
CA LYS A 67 19.90 4.93 2.02
C LYS A 67 19.30 4.77 0.64
N HIS A 68 18.16 4.10 0.57
CA HIS A 68 17.34 4.07 -0.62
C HIS A 68 15.95 4.61 -0.29
N PHE A 69 15.47 5.54 -1.12
CA PHE A 69 14.09 5.99 -1.05
C PHE A 69 13.25 5.03 -1.88
N LEU A 70 12.49 4.19 -1.18
CA LEU A 70 11.47 3.36 -1.80
C LEU A 70 10.25 4.24 -2.06
N ASN A 71 10.02 4.53 -3.32
CA ASN A 71 8.83 5.19 -3.79
C ASN A 71 8.15 4.29 -4.81
N VAL A 72 6.82 4.11 -4.73
CA VAL A 72 6.07 3.27 -5.68
C VAL A 72 6.35 3.72 -7.11
N TRP A 73 6.45 5.04 -7.31
CA TRP A 73 6.72 5.67 -8.60
C TRP A 73 8.11 5.37 -9.19
N ASN A 74 9.14 5.15 -8.37
CA ASN A 74 10.52 5.01 -8.85
C ASN A 74 10.78 3.69 -9.60
N GLY A 75 9.88 2.70 -9.47
CA GLY A 75 9.99 1.40 -10.14
C GLY A 75 8.99 1.21 -11.28
N MET A 76 8.24 2.25 -11.67
CA MET A 76 7.18 2.11 -12.66
C MET A 76 7.66 2.39 -14.07
N GLU A 77 7.23 1.54 -15.01
CA GLU A 77 7.37 1.79 -16.44
C GLU A 77 6.39 2.86 -16.92
N HIS A 78 6.67 3.50 -18.05
CA HIS A 78 5.81 4.56 -18.59
C HIS A 78 4.37 4.08 -18.83
N SER A 79 4.20 2.85 -19.33
CA SER A 79 2.92 2.17 -19.51
C SER A 79 2.10 2.07 -18.21
N GLN A 80 2.77 1.74 -17.09
CA GLN A 80 2.11 1.66 -15.80
C GLN A 80 1.68 3.04 -15.32
N ILE A 81 2.52 4.06 -15.50
CA ILE A 81 2.23 5.45 -15.11
C ILE A 81 0.98 5.95 -15.85
N GLU A 82 0.84 5.67 -17.14
CA GLU A 82 -0.34 6.04 -17.93
C GLU A 82 -1.63 5.44 -17.33
N ILE A 83 -1.61 4.15 -16.97
CA ILE A 83 -2.76 3.48 -16.33
C ILE A 83 -3.07 4.11 -14.97
N VAL A 84 -2.05 4.43 -14.18
CA VAL A 84 -2.24 5.05 -12.86
C VAL A 84 -2.90 6.43 -12.99
N GLU A 85 -2.43 7.27 -13.91
CA GLU A 85 -3.01 8.60 -14.13
C GLU A 85 -4.44 8.50 -14.65
N LYS A 86 -4.73 7.51 -15.51
CA LYS A 86 -6.10 7.21 -15.94
C LYS A 86 -6.99 6.78 -14.77
N LEU A 87 -6.48 5.93 -13.88
CA LEU A 87 -7.20 5.44 -12.70
C LEU A 87 -7.46 6.56 -11.67
N LYS A 88 -6.48 7.44 -11.43
CA LYS A 88 -6.66 8.64 -10.59
C LYS A 88 -7.76 9.54 -11.11
N LYS A 89 -7.76 9.82 -12.43
CA LYS A 89 -8.81 10.62 -13.07
C LYS A 89 -10.18 9.95 -12.93
N TRP A 90 -10.24 8.64 -13.13
CA TRP A 90 -11.49 7.88 -12.93
C TRP A 90 -11.98 7.98 -11.48
N ALA A 91 -11.11 7.79 -10.48
CA ALA A 91 -11.47 7.88 -9.06
C ALA A 91 -11.94 9.30 -8.66
N LEU A 92 -11.29 10.34 -9.22
CA LEU A 92 -11.71 11.74 -9.05
C LEU A 92 -13.08 11.98 -9.65
N ASN A 93 -13.30 11.55 -10.90
CA ASN A 93 -14.58 11.71 -11.57
C ASN A 93 -15.69 11.00 -10.79
N PHE A 94 -15.45 9.76 -10.36
CA PHE A 94 -16.39 8.99 -9.54
C PHE A 94 -16.77 9.74 -8.26
N SER A 95 -15.79 10.34 -7.59
CA SER A 95 -16.04 11.10 -6.36
C SER A 95 -16.78 12.41 -6.60
N SER A 96 -16.73 12.96 -7.82
CA SER A 96 -17.42 14.21 -8.16
C SER A 96 -18.86 14.05 -8.64
N ILE A 97 -19.36 12.81 -8.80
CA ILE A 97 -20.73 12.55 -9.24
C ILE A 97 -21.69 13.07 -8.15
N ASN A 98 -22.50 14.08 -8.48
CA ASN A 98 -23.52 14.75 -7.63
C ASN A 98 -23.04 15.83 -6.63
N SER A 99 -21.80 16.31 -6.75
CA SER A 99 -21.23 17.37 -5.91
C SER A 99 -21.75 18.78 -6.22
N SER A 100 -23.07 19.03 -6.14
CA SER A 100 -23.62 20.38 -6.24
C SER A 100 -23.46 21.21 -4.97
N ARG A 101 -23.08 20.57 -3.85
CA ARG A 101 -22.99 21.20 -2.51
C ARG A 101 -21.67 20.98 -1.78
N HIS A 102 -20.87 19.97 -2.13
CA HIS A 102 -19.59 19.65 -1.47
C HIS A 102 -18.61 18.99 -2.44
N ASP A 103 -17.34 19.43 -2.42
CA ASP A 103 -16.25 18.82 -3.19
C ASP A 103 -15.74 17.56 -2.47
N PHE A 104 -16.27 16.40 -2.87
CA PHE A 104 -15.79 15.11 -2.37
C PHE A 104 -14.44 14.72 -2.98
N LYS A 105 -13.55 14.23 -2.13
CA LYS A 105 -12.26 13.67 -2.54
C LYS A 105 -12.36 12.14 -2.64
N PRO A 106 -11.48 11.49 -3.43
CA PRO A 106 -11.38 10.03 -3.44
C PRO A 106 -11.19 9.41 -2.05
N SER A 107 -10.54 10.09 -1.12
CA SER A 107 -10.42 9.66 0.29
C SER A 107 -11.75 9.56 1.03
N ASP A 108 -12.77 10.29 0.58
CA ASP A 108 -14.11 10.29 1.17
C ASP A 108 -14.99 9.19 0.56
N SER A 109 -14.73 8.83 -0.70
CA SER A 109 -15.46 7.80 -1.44
C SER A 109 -14.90 6.39 -1.20
N PHE A 110 -13.59 6.25 -1.10
CA PHE A 110 -12.89 4.95 -1.06
C PHE A 110 -12.13 4.78 0.27
N ILE A 111 -12.47 3.75 1.04
CA ILE A 111 -11.80 3.46 2.32
C ILE A 111 -10.32 3.23 2.10
N GLY A 112 -9.50 3.96 2.87
CA GLY A 112 -8.06 3.79 2.87
C GLY A 112 -7.38 4.31 1.61
N TYR A 113 -8.09 5.12 0.81
CA TYR A 113 -7.51 5.77 -0.34
C TYR A 113 -6.47 6.82 0.08
N SER A 114 -5.30 6.72 -0.52
CA SER A 114 -4.16 7.63 -0.38
C SER A 114 -3.61 7.98 -1.76
N GLU A 115 -2.64 8.91 -1.81
CA GLU A 115 -2.02 9.34 -3.07
C GLU A 115 -1.36 8.19 -3.84
N ASP A 116 -0.91 7.15 -3.13
CA ASP A 116 -0.23 5.99 -3.70
C ASP A 116 -1.17 4.78 -3.93
N SER A 117 -2.46 4.88 -3.60
CA SER A 117 -3.40 3.76 -3.75
C SER A 117 -3.51 3.29 -5.19
N CYS A 118 -3.73 4.21 -6.14
CA CYS A 118 -3.82 3.87 -7.56
C CYS A 118 -2.53 3.21 -8.07
N ALA A 119 -1.37 3.76 -7.71
CA ALA A 119 -0.07 3.20 -8.10
C ALA A 119 0.12 1.78 -7.53
N SER A 120 -0.23 1.58 -6.26
CA SER A 120 -0.12 0.28 -5.58
C SER A 120 -1.02 -0.79 -6.23
N ILE A 121 -2.25 -0.42 -6.58
CA ILE A 121 -3.21 -1.32 -7.26
C ILE A 121 -2.68 -1.72 -8.63
N VAL A 122 -2.25 -0.73 -9.43
CA VAL A 122 -1.73 -0.98 -10.78
C VAL A 122 -0.49 -1.85 -10.74
N VAL A 123 0.50 -1.55 -9.88
CA VAL A 123 1.72 -2.38 -9.75
C VAL A 123 1.37 -3.82 -9.39
N LYS A 124 0.44 -4.03 -8.44
CA LYS A 124 0.00 -5.37 -8.05
C LYS A 124 -0.66 -6.14 -9.20
N LEU A 125 -1.54 -5.48 -9.97
CA LEU A 125 -2.23 -6.11 -11.09
C LEU A 125 -1.31 -6.33 -12.29
N TYR A 126 -0.35 -5.43 -12.51
CA TYR A 126 0.66 -5.60 -13.55
C TYR A 126 1.55 -6.81 -13.26
N GLN A 127 2.01 -6.97 -12.02
CA GLN A 127 2.76 -8.17 -11.59
C GLN A 127 1.94 -9.46 -11.78
N LYS A 128 0.62 -9.40 -11.55
CA LYS A 128 -0.29 -10.54 -11.71
C LYS A 128 -0.48 -10.95 -13.19
N HIS A 129 -0.63 -9.98 -14.10
CA HIS A 129 -1.00 -10.26 -15.50
C HIS A 129 0.17 -10.29 -16.47
N VAL A 130 1.24 -9.54 -16.21
CA VAL A 130 2.37 -9.37 -17.14
C VAL A 130 3.58 -10.21 -16.72
N GLY A 131 3.84 -10.34 -15.41
CA GLY A 131 5.06 -10.99 -14.94
C GLY A 131 6.31 -10.35 -15.55
N TYR A 132 7.07 -11.12 -16.36
CA TYR A 132 8.25 -10.69 -17.14
C TYR A 132 8.02 -10.69 -18.67
N SER A 133 6.79 -10.86 -19.13
CA SER A 133 6.47 -11.04 -20.56
C SER A 133 6.18 -9.71 -21.26
N GLU A 134 6.22 -9.70 -22.61
CA GLU A 134 5.88 -8.52 -23.40
C GLU A 134 4.46 -8.03 -23.12
N VAL A 135 4.35 -6.72 -23.01
CA VAL A 135 3.13 -6.02 -22.63
C VAL A 135 2.26 -5.83 -23.87
N SER A 136 1.05 -6.40 -23.88
CA SER A 136 0.08 -6.16 -24.94
C SER A 136 -0.93 -5.07 -24.55
N GLU A 137 -1.45 -4.34 -25.53
CA GLU A 137 -2.51 -3.34 -25.32
C GLU A 137 -3.75 -3.93 -24.63
N ALA A 138 -4.07 -5.20 -24.92
CA ALA A 138 -5.17 -5.92 -24.27
C ALA A 138 -4.94 -6.10 -22.75
N ASN A 139 -3.68 -6.27 -22.33
CA ASN A 139 -3.34 -6.35 -20.91
C ASN A 139 -3.54 -5.01 -20.20
N HIS A 140 -3.25 -3.87 -20.86
CA HIS A 140 -3.46 -2.54 -20.27
C HIS A 140 -4.92 -2.26 -19.96
N VAL A 141 -5.81 -2.55 -20.92
CA VAL A 141 -7.26 -2.37 -20.74
C VAL A 141 -7.77 -3.22 -19.59
N LYS A 142 -7.39 -4.50 -19.56
CA LYS A 142 -7.78 -5.43 -18.50
C LYS A 142 -7.28 -5.01 -17.12
N ILE A 143 -6.02 -4.56 -17.02
CA ILE A 143 -5.44 -4.06 -15.76
C ILE A 143 -6.20 -2.83 -15.28
N PHE A 144 -6.54 -1.90 -16.18
CA PHE A 144 -7.34 -0.73 -15.83
C PHE A 144 -8.72 -1.11 -15.29
N GLU A 145 -9.46 -1.99 -15.99
CA GLU A 145 -10.78 -2.44 -15.58
C GLU A 145 -10.75 -3.15 -14.22
N GLU A 146 -9.82 -4.09 -14.01
CA GLU A 146 -9.64 -4.76 -12.72
C GLU A 146 -9.24 -3.76 -11.61
N SER A 147 -8.51 -2.69 -11.95
CA SER A 147 -8.16 -1.64 -10.99
C SER A 147 -9.38 -0.84 -10.55
N CYS A 148 -10.26 -0.47 -11.47
CA CYS A 148 -11.53 0.19 -11.15
C CYS A 148 -12.40 -0.71 -10.26
N GLN A 149 -12.54 -2.00 -10.61
CA GLN A 149 -13.26 -2.97 -9.77
C GLN A 149 -12.66 -3.10 -8.37
N PHE A 150 -11.33 -3.02 -8.24
CA PHE A 150 -10.68 -3.05 -6.94
C PHE A 150 -11.06 -1.84 -6.09
N LEU A 151 -11.04 -0.63 -6.67
CA LEU A 151 -11.49 0.59 -5.98
C LEU A 151 -12.98 0.51 -5.61
N LEU A 152 -13.82 -0.03 -6.49
CA LEU A 152 -15.25 -0.18 -6.20
C LEU A 152 -15.54 -1.07 -4.98
N LYS A 153 -14.69 -2.06 -4.70
CA LYS A 153 -14.79 -2.89 -3.48
C LYS A 153 -14.48 -2.12 -2.20
N LEU A 154 -13.88 -0.93 -2.32
CA LEU A 154 -13.51 -0.07 -1.20
C LEU A 154 -14.48 1.11 -1.04
N VAL A 155 -15.53 1.22 -1.86
CA VAL A 155 -16.48 2.33 -1.73
C VAL A 155 -17.16 2.28 -0.36
N THR A 156 -17.13 3.40 0.36
CA THR A 156 -17.98 3.60 1.53
C THR A 156 -19.09 4.59 1.26
N THR A 157 -20.26 4.26 1.77
CA THR A 157 -21.47 5.08 1.73
C THR A 157 -21.65 5.91 3.01
N PHE A 158 -20.58 6.15 3.80
CA PHE A 158 -20.73 6.76 5.12
C PHE A 158 -20.85 8.29 5.11
N SER A 159 -20.44 8.99 4.04
CA SER A 159 -20.58 10.44 3.96
C SER A 159 -21.94 10.89 3.41
N HIS A 160 -22.62 10.02 2.65
CA HIS A 160 -24.05 10.09 2.38
C HIS A 160 -24.57 8.66 2.31
N LEU A 161 -25.53 8.31 3.19
CA LEU A 161 -26.49 7.26 2.88
C LEU A 161 -26.92 7.50 1.43
N LEU A 162 -26.47 6.64 0.51
CA LEU A 162 -26.91 6.66 -0.88
C LEU A 162 -28.43 6.78 -0.81
N SER A 163 -28.96 7.91 -1.26
CA SER A 163 -30.40 8.07 -1.26
C SER A 163 -30.98 7.10 -2.29
N PRO A 164 -32.26 6.74 -2.19
CA PRO A 164 -32.93 6.01 -3.27
C PRO A 164 -32.75 6.69 -4.64
N THR A 165 -32.62 8.03 -4.66
CA THR A 165 -32.35 8.83 -5.87
C THR A 165 -30.94 8.59 -6.42
N ASP A 166 -29.93 8.50 -5.56
CA ASP A 166 -28.54 8.23 -5.99
C ASP A 166 -28.41 6.81 -6.58
N LYS A 167 -29.18 5.84 -6.06
CA LYS A 167 -29.25 4.49 -6.63
C LYS A 167 -29.78 4.51 -8.07
N GLU A 168 -30.78 5.33 -8.36
CA GLU A 168 -31.35 5.44 -9.71
C GLU A 168 -30.33 6.01 -10.69
N SER A 169 -29.64 7.09 -10.32
CA SER A 169 -28.56 7.66 -11.12
C SER A 169 -27.41 6.67 -11.35
N LEU A 170 -26.97 5.97 -10.30
CA LEU A 170 -25.91 4.98 -10.42
C LEU A 170 -26.30 3.78 -11.28
N ASN A 171 -27.56 3.32 -11.25
CA ASN A 171 -28.04 2.24 -12.12
C ASN A 171 -28.06 2.64 -13.61
N ILE A 172 -28.21 3.93 -13.91
CA ILE A 172 -28.13 4.44 -15.28
C ILE A 172 -26.68 4.47 -15.77
N GLU A 173 -25.75 4.89 -14.92
CA GLU A 173 -24.33 5.03 -15.28
C GLU A 173 -23.55 3.70 -15.24
N LEU A 174 -23.91 2.76 -14.36
CA LEU A 174 -23.22 1.49 -14.14
C LEU A 174 -24.08 0.31 -14.62
N THR A 175 -24.41 0.27 -15.90
CA THR A 175 -25.30 -0.73 -16.50
C THR A 175 -24.85 -2.18 -16.32
N ASP A 176 -23.56 -2.40 -16.09
CA ASP A 176 -22.96 -3.73 -15.94
C ASP A 176 -23.05 -4.27 -14.51
N PHE A 177 -23.53 -3.48 -13.56
CA PHE A 177 -23.55 -3.83 -12.14
C PHE A 177 -24.99 -3.80 -11.58
N LYS A 178 -25.34 -4.84 -10.81
CA LYS A 178 -26.58 -4.85 -10.03
C LYS A 178 -26.35 -4.08 -8.73
N ILE A 179 -26.94 -2.89 -8.62
CA ILE A 179 -26.81 -2.05 -7.42
C ILE A 179 -27.96 -2.33 -6.46
N GLU A 180 -27.64 -2.83 -5.26
CA GLU A 180 -28.60 -3.05 -4.17
C GLU A 180 -28.32 -2.14 -2.98
N MET A 181 -29.39 -1.57 -2.43
CA MET A 181 -29.33 -0.74 -1.23
C MET A 181 -29.80 -1.57 -0.05
N ILE A 182 -28.91 -1.82 0.89
CA ILE A 182 -29.10 -2.73 2.00
C ILE A 182 -29.11 -1.91 3.30
N SER A 183 -30.18 -2.00 4.08
CA SER A 183 -30.25 -1.35 5.39
C SER A 183 -29.61 -2.24 6.44
N LEU A 184 -28.59 -1.75 7.17
CA LEU A 184 -27.98 -2.52 8.25
C LEU A 184 -28.97 -2.84 9.39
N MET A 185 -30.06 -2.07 9.51
CA MET A 185 -31.12 -2.31 10.50
C MET A 185 -31.93 -3.59 10.24
N GLN A 186 -31.83 -4.19 9.06
CA GLN A 186 -32.56 -5.42 8.72
C GLN A 186 -31.82 -6.70 9.16
N PHE A 187 -30.60 -6.58 9.70
CA PHE A 187 -29.80 -7.71 10.17
C PHE A 187 -29.65 -7.69 11.67
N GLN A 188 -29.89 -8.84 12.31
CA GLN A 188 -29.73 -8.98 13.77
C GLN A 188 -28.27 -9.27 14.17
N THR A 189 -27.44 -9.78 13.24
CA THR A 189 -26.03 -10.13 13.50
C THR A 189 -25.14 -9.86 12.29
N GLU A 190 -23.85 -9.63 12.51
CA GLU A 190 -22.85 -9.50 11.42
C GLU A 190 -22.83 -10.73 10.51
N LYS A 191 -23.02 -11.92 11.09
CA LYS A 191 -23.11 -13.18 10.33
C LYS A 191 -24.27 -13.14 9.33
N SER A 192 -25.47 -12.74 9.77
CA SER A 192 -26.63 -12.64 8.87
C SER A 192 -26.47 -11.61 7.76
N PHE A 193 -25.66 -10.57 7.98
CA PHE A 193 -25.30 -9.62 6.93
C PHE A 193 -24.32 -10.24 5.92
N ARG A 194 -23.28 -10.92 6.39
CA ARG A 194 -22.30 -11.60 5.52
C ARG A 194 -22.94 -12.68 4.66
N ASP A 195 -23.82 -13.50 5.24
CA ASP A 195 -24.58 -14.54 4.53
C ASP A 195 -25.51 -13.96 3.44
N SER A 196 -25.84 -12.65 3.50
CA SER A 196 -26.66 -11.97 2.48
C SER A 196 -25.86 -11.40 1.31
N LEU A 197 -24.52 -11.40 1.40
CA LEU A 197 -23.61 -10.90 0.37
C LEU A 197 -23.01 -12.03 -0.50
N GLU A 198 -23.23 -13.30 -0.12
CA GLU A 198 -22.84 -14.51 -0.86
C GLU A 198 -23.96 -15.01 -1.78
#